data_AF-A0A9D4JWR1-F1
#
_entry.id   AF-A0A9D4JWR1-F1
#
_cell.length_a   1.000
_cell.length_b   1.000
_cell.length_c   1.000
_cell.angle_alpha   90.00
_cell.angle_beta   90.00
_cell.angle_gamma   90.00
#
_symmetry.space_group_name_H-M   'P 1'
#
loop_
_entity.id
_entity.type
_entity.pdbx_description
1 polymer ?
#
loop_
_entity_poly.entity_id
_entity_poly.type
_entity_poly.pdbx_seq_one_letter_code
_entity_poly.pdbx_strand_id
1 'polypeptide(L)'
;MPDITQVADVHLKTGFKFSTYVKTTVPISSEAQKVIGISVDDHGIMRVNGGSVDSISIKTSLHDCMMWLAMFPRAMFVAHNGRRFDFPVLVSALLNTH
;
A
#
# COMPACT_ATOMS: atom_id res chain seq x y z
N MET A 1 -6.68 8.55 -10.44
CA MET A 1 -5.99 8.40 -9.14
C MET A 1 -4.91 7.35 -9.34
N PRO A 2 -3.68 7.50 -8.79
CA PRO A 2 -2.66 6.46 -8.92
C PRO A 2 -3.06 5.16 -8.22
N ASP A 3 -2.56 4.03 -8.73
CA ASP A 3 -2.65 2.73 -8.07
C ASP A 3 -1.75 2.71 -6.82
N ILE A 4 -2.20 2.00 -5.78
CA ILE A 4 -1.40 1.75 -4.58
C ILE A 4 -0.47 0.57 -4.86
N THR A 5 0.83 0.72 -4.59
CA THR A 5 1.85 -0.33 -4.71
C THR A 5 2.16 -1.04 -3.39
N GLN A 6 1.88 -0.38 -2.26
CA GLN A 6 2.09 -0.91 -0.92
C GLN A 6 1.13 -0.22 0.06
N VAL A 7 0.58 -0.99 1.00
CA VAL A 7 -0.09 -0.45 2.19
C VAL A 7 0.77 -0.81 3.38
N ALA A 8 1.21 0.20 4.13
CA ALA A 8 2.01 0.00 5.32
C ALA A 8 1.59 0.97 6.42
N ASP A 9 1.61 0.50 7.66
CA ASP A 9 1.28 1.30 8.83
C ASP A 9 2.09 0.84 10.05
N VAL A 10 2.22 1.73 11.03
CA VAL A 10 2.89 1.48 12.30
C VAL A 10 2.08 2.05 13.44
N HIS A 11 1.78 1.21 14.43
CA HIS A 11 1.15 1.67 15.65
C HIS A 11 2.17 2.43 16.51
N LEU A 12 2.03 3.76 16.59
CA LEU A 12 3.02 4.67 17.17
C LEU A 12 3.47 4.32 18.60
N LYS A 13 2.60 3.72 19.43
CA LYS A 13 2.94 3.39 20.82
C LYS A 13 3.69 2.07 20.97
N THR A 14 3.31 1.05 20.20
CA THR A 14 3.86 -0.31 20.38
C THR A 14 4.92 -0.65 19.33
N GLY A 15 5.02 0.14 18.26
CA GLY A 15 5.87 -0.17 17.11
C GLY A 15 5.41 -1.40 16.32
N PHE A 16 4.22 -1.94 16.60
CA PHE A 16 3.65 -3.04 15.80
C PHE A 16 3.38 -2.54 14.39
N LYS A 17 3.74 -3.33 13.38
CA LYS A 17 3.75 -2.92 11.97
C LYS A 17 2.81 -3.78 11.15
N PHE A 18 2.26 -3.16 10.12
CA PHE A 18 1.58 -3.81 9.01
C PHE A 18 2.27 -3.39 7.71
N SER A 19 2.45 -4.33 6.78
CA SER A 19 2.96 -4.01 5.45
C SER A 19 2.57 -5.10 4.46
N THR A 20 1.95 -4.72 3.36
CA THR A 20 1.60 -5.59 2.24
C THR A 20 1.92 -4.90 0.92
N TYR A 21 2.50 -5.66 -0.01
CA TYR A 21 2.71 -5.19 -1.38
C TYR A 21 1.49 -5.49 -2.24
N VAL A 22 1.12 -4.55 -3.08
CA VAL A 22 -0.12 -4.58 -3.87
C VAL A 22 0.23 -4.73 -5.33
N LYS A 23 -0.32 -5.75 -5.97
CA LYS A 23 -0.19 -5.95 -7.41
C LYS A 23 -0.88 -4.81 -8.14
N THR A 24 -0.12 -4.02 -8.90
CA THR A 24 -0.68 -2.93 -9.72
C THR A 24 -1.28 -3.47 -11.00
N THR A 25 -2.31 -2.78 -11.49
CA THR A 25 -2.92 -3.08 -12.79
C THR A 25 -2.35 -2.21 -13.91
N VAL A 26 -1.77 -1.07 -13.53
CA VAL A 26 -1.07 -0.15 -14.42
C VAL A 26 0.46 -0.23 -14.23
N PRO A 27 1.25 0.02 -15.28
CA PRO A 27 2.70 0.13 -15.17
C PRO A 27 3.10 1.26 -14.21
N ILE A 28 4.11 0.99 -13.37
CA ILE A 28 4.73 2.01 -12.49
C ILE A 28 5.71 2.81 -13.34
N SER A 29 5.60 4.15 -13.35
CA SER A 29 6.52 5.01 -14.10
C SER A 29 7.97 4.87 -13.61
N SER A 30 8.93 5.05 -14.52
CA SER A 30 10.36 4.86 -14.21
C SER A 30 10.85 5.75 -13.05
N GLU A 31 10.28 6.95 -12.93
CA GLU A 31 10.53 7.93 -11.89
C GLU A 31 9.99 7.45 -10.54
N ALA A 32 8.76 6.92 -10.52
CA ALA A 32 8.17 6.37 -9.31
C ALA A 32 8.96 5.14 -8.85
N GLN A 33 9.34 4.23 -9.76
CA GLN A 33 10.15 3.06 -9.44
C GLN A 33 11.47 3.42 -8.76
N LYS A 34 12.17 4.44 -9.28
CA LYS A 34 13.43 4.94 -8.68
C LYS A 34 13.24 5.49 -7.28
N VAL A 35 12.14 6.20 -7.03
CA VAL A 35 11.89 6.85 -5.73
C VAL A 35 11.45 5.84 -4.67
N ILE A 36 10.56 4.90 -5.02
CA ILE A 36 9.97 3.97 -4.05
C ILE A 36 10.71 2.63 -3.98
N GLY A 37 11.63 2.36 -4.92
CA GLY A 37 12.40 1.11 -4.98
C GLY A 37 11.57 -0.10 -5.41
N ILE A 38 10.36 0.09 -5.92
CA ILE A 38 9.43 -0.96 -6.38
C ILE A 38 9.43 -0.99 -7.90
N SER A 39 9.58 -2.18 -8.48
CA SER A 39 9.44 -2.43 -9.91
C SER A 39 8.61 -3.70 -10.15
N VAL A 40 8.07 -3.84 -11.36
CA VAL A 40 7.40 -5.05 -11.82
C VAL A 40 8.09 -5.48 -13.10
N ASP A 41 8.55 -6.72 -13.17
CA ASP A 41 9.20 -7.25 -14.38
C ASP A 41 8.20 -7.74 -15.43
N ASP A 42 8.71 -8.15 -16.60
CA ASP A 42 7.89 -8.56 -17.75
C ASP A 42 7.04 -9.81 -17.46
N HIS A 43 7.34 -10.55 -16.39
CA HIS A 43 6.56 -11.70 -15.93
C HIS A 43 5.51 -11.33 -14.86
N GLY A 44 5.41 -10.05 -14.52
CA GLY A 44 4.48 -9.55 -13.50
C GLY A 44 4.97 -9.78 -12.06
N ILE A 45 6.25 -10.10 -11.87
CA ILE A 45 6.83 -10.30 -10.54
C ILE A 45 7.22 -8.94 -9.96
N MET A 46 6.71 -8.65 -8.76
CA MET A 46 7.08 -7.42 -8.04
C MET A 46 8.43 -7.59 -7.35
N ARG A 47 9.30 -6.58 -7.51
CA ARG A 47 10.62 -6.50 -6.90
C ARG A 47 10.77 -5.24 -6.08
N VAL A 48 11.29 -5.38 -4.87
CA VAL A 48 11.59 -4.29 -3.94
C VAL A 48 13.09 -4.27 -3.71
N ASN A 49 13.77 -3.19 -4.10
CA ASN A 49 15.22 -3.05 -4.00
C ASN A 49 15.99 -4.24 -4.62
N GLY A 50 15.48 -4.78 -5.73
CA GLY A 50 16.05 -5.92 -6.47
C GLY A 50 15.63 -7.31 -5.98
N GLY A 51 15.08 -7.44 -4.77
CA GLY A 51 14.55 -8.70 -4.23
C GLY A 51 13.10 -8.95 -4.64
N SER A 52 12.77 -10.19 -5.00
CA SER A 52 11.38 -10.58 -5.28
C SER A 52 10.54 -10.53 -4.01
N VAL A 53 9.32 -10.02 -4.12
CA VAL A 53 8.34 -10.01 -3.01
C VAL A 53 7.01 -10.57 -3.48
N ASP A 54 6.29 -11.22 -2.56
CA ASP A 54 4.91 -11.57 -2.80
C ASP A 54 4.05 -10.30 -2.82
N SER A 55 3.10 -10.26 -3.75
CA SER A 55 2.12 -9.17 -3.86
C SER A 55 0.72 -9.74 -3.92
N ILE A 56 -0.22 -9.02 -3.30
CA ILE A 56 -1.63 -9.41 -3.21
C ILE A 56 -2.52 -8.40 -3.92
N SER A 57 -3.80 -8.73 -4.09
CA SER A 57 -4.77 -7.79 -4.65
C SER A 57 -4.98 -6.60 -3.70
N ILE A 58 -5.33 -5.42 -4.26
CA ILE A 58 -5.67 -4.25 -3.45
C ILE A 58 -6.83 -4.55 -2.48
N LYS A 59 -7.82 -5.34 -2.91
CA LYS A 59 -8.96 -5.76 -2.08
C LYS A 59 -8.51 -6.55 -0.85
N THR A 60 -7.65 -7.54 -1.04
CA THR A 60 -7.06 -8.34 0.06
C THR A 60 -6.22 -7.46 0.97
N SER A 61 -5.37 -6.59 0.39
CA SER A 61 -4.51 -5.69 1.16
C SER A 61 -5.29 -4.71 2.04
N LEU A 62 -6.38 -4.14 1.53
CA LEU A 62 -7.24 -3.24 2.30
C LEU A 62 -8.00 -4.00 3.39
N HIS A 63 -8.51 -5.20 3.08
CA HIS A 63 -9.14 -6.06 4.07
C HIS A 63 -8.19 -6.37 5.24
N ASP A 64 -6.97 -6.79 4.94
CA ASP A 64 -5.98 -7.17 5.95
C ASP A 64 -5.53 -5.95 6.78
N CYS A 65 -5.43 -4.78 6.15
CA CYS A 65 -5.18 -3.52 6.85
C CYS A 65 -6.32 -3.19 7.83
N MET A 66 -7.58 -3.33 7.41
CA MET A 66 -8.73 -3.08 8.28
C MET A 66 -8.81 -4.07 9.45
N MET A 67 -8.48 -5.34 9.20
CA MET A 67 -8.36 -6.35 10.27
C MET A 67 -7.25 -6.02 11.26
N TRP A 68 -6.10 -5.55 10.76
CA TRP A 68 -5.00 -5.08 11.60
C TRP A 68 -5.41 -3.85 12.44
N LEU A 69 -6.13 -2.90 11.85
CA LEU A 69 -6.63 -1.71 12.57
C LEU A 69 -7.66 -2.06 13.65
N ALA A 70 -8.49 -3.08 13.41
CA ALA A 70 -9.49 -3.55 14.36
C ALA A 70 -8.89 -4.08 15.67
N MET A 71 -7.58 -4.39 15.70
CA MET A 71 -6.86 -4.77 16.91
C MET A 71 -6.67 -3.60 17.89
N PHE A 72 -6.85 -2.35 17.45
CA PHE A 72 -6.62 -1.16 18.26
C PHE A 72 -7.93 -0.44 18.60
N PRO A 73 -8.19 -0.13 19.87
CA PRO A 73 -9.34 0.66 20.26
C PRO A 73 -9.18 2.10 19.75
N ARG A 74 -10.12 2.57 18.91
CA ARG A 74 -10.16 3.95 18.36
C ARG A 74 -8.89 4.33 17.57
N ALA A 75 -8.56 3.57 16.54
CA ALA A 75 -7.48 3.89 15.62
C ALA A 75 -7.73 5.20 14.84
N MET A 76 -6.68 5.97 14.58
CA MET A 76 -6.68 7.14 13.71
C MET A 76 -5.47 7.07 12.78
N PHE A 77 -5.70 7.26 11.49
CA PHE A 77 -4.61 7.38 10.52
C PHE A 77 -3.91 8.72 10.61
N VAL A 78 -2.58 8.68 10.59
CA VAL A 78 -1.72 9.86 10.49
C VAL A 78 -0.71 9.61 9.38
N ALA A 79 -0.73 10.46 8.36
CA ALA A 79 0.20 10.41 7.24
C ALA A 79 0.75 11.81 6.95
N HIS A 80 2.03 11.89 6.61
CA HIS A 80 2.65 13.14 6.19
C HIS A 80 2.08 13.56 4.84
N ASN A 81 1.48 14.75 4.75
CA ASN A 81 0.71 15.19 3.58
C ASN A 81 -0.55 14.33 3.26
N GLY A 82 -1.02 13.53 4.23
CA GLY A 82 -2.09 12.56 4.01
C GLY A 82 -3.38 13.15 3.44
N ARG A 83 -3.78 14.35 3.88
CA ARG A 83 -4.98 15.03 3.35
C ARG A 83 -4.92 15.34 1.87
N ARG A 84 -3.71 15.54 1.31
CA ARG A 84 -3.53 15.89 -0.10
C ARG A 84 -3.21 14.69 -0.99
N PHE A 85 -2.72 13.59 -0.43
CA PHE A 85 -2.28 12.44 -1.22
C PHE A 85 -2.82 11.11 -0.67
N ASP A 86 -2.31 10.65 0.48
CA ASP A 86 -2.56 9.29 0.98
C ASP A 86 -4.06 9.02 1.20
N PHE A 87 -4.79 9.94 1.86
CA PHE A 87 -6.21 9.75 2.16
C PHE A 87 -7.10 9.81 0.91
N PRO A 88 -6.93 10.78 -0.02
CA PRO A 88 -7.64 10.72 -1.30
C PRO A 88 -7.39 9.42 -2.09
N VAL A 89 -6.14 8.95 -2.14
CA VAL A 89 -5.78 7.71 -2.85
C VAL A 89 -6.42 6.50 -2.16
N LEU A 90 -6.34 6.42 -0.83
CA LEU A 90 -6.94 5.35 -0.02
C LEU A 90 -8.46 5.30 -0.17
N VAL A 91 -9.14 6.45 -0.06
CA VAL A 91 -10.60 6.54 -0.24
C VAL A 91 -11.00 6.13 -1.66
N SER A 92 -10.26 6.60 -2.67
CA SER A 92 -10.47 6.17 -4.05
C SER A 92 -10.33 4.66 -4.21
N ALA A 93 -9.32 4.04 -3.59
CA ALA A 93 -9.15 2.58 -3.66
C ALA A 93 -10.31 1.83 -2.99
N LEU A 94 -10.74 2.27 -1.80
CA LEU A 94 -11.88 1.70 -1.07
C LEU A 94 -13.20 1.79 -1.85
N LEU A 95 -13.44 2.89 -2.55
CA LEU A 95 -14.66 3.10 -3.32
C LEU A 95 -14.70 2.29 -4.63
N ASN A 96 -13.53 1.90 -5.17
CA ASN A 96 -13.43 1.18 -6.44
C ASN A 96 -13.13 -0.32 -6.29
N THR A 97 -12.97 -0.83 -5.06
CA THR A 97 -12.93 -2.27 -4.78
C THR A 97 -14.33 -2.87 -4.83
N HIS A 98 -14.84 -3.15 -6.03
CA HIS A 98 -16.00 -4.02 -6.24
C HIS A 98 -15.54 -5.48 -6.39
#